data_AF-J3EW66-F1
#
_entry.id   AF-J3EW66-F1
#
_cell.length_a   1.000
_cell.length_b   1.000
_cell.length_c   1.000
_cell.angle_alpha   90.00
_cell.angle_beta   90.00
_cell.angle_gamma   90.00
#
_symmetry.space_group_name_H-M   'P 1'
#
loop_
_entity.id
_entity.type
_entity.pdbx_description
1 polymer ?
#
loop_
_entity_poly.entity_id
_entity_poly.type
_entity_poly.pdbx_seq_one_letter_code
_entity_poly.pdbx_strand_id
1 'polypeptide(L)'
;MSAHPYNRLSGIVRSVVQTGTVAHVVLEGSDGDLFTTQLTAAAADRLRLVPGDELEATMHVAEVAVNGRRAQPVVRTHTPVRGMQAVGGLDDTSGDDGTIA
;
A
#
# COMPACT_ATOMS: atom_id res chain seq x y z
N MET A 1 3.51 -2.83 12.56
CA MET A 1 3.29 -2.87 11.10
C MET A 1 4.66 -2.94 10.43
N SER A 2 4.89 -3.92 9.54
CA SER A 2 6.22 -4.16 8.95
C SER A 2 6.61 -3.04 7.98
N ALA A 3 7.83 -2.51 8.13
CA ALA A 3 8.36 -1.33 7.41
C ALA A 3 8.84 -1.62 5.97
N HIS A 4 8.38 -2.69 5.35
CA HIS A 4 8.89 -3.13 4.05
C HIS A 4 7.93 -2.65 2.94
N PRO A 5 8.40 -1.82 1.99
CA PRO A 5 7.56 -1.36 0.90
C PRO A 5 7.31 -2.53 -0.06
N TYR A 6 6.12 -3.12 0.04
CA TYR A 6 5.60 -4.09 -0.92
C TYR A 6 4.58 -3.42 -1.83
N ASN A 7 4.64 -3.74 -3.12
CA ASN A 7 3.50 -3.53 -4.00
C ASN A 7 2.49 -4.65 -3.73
N ARG A 8 1.22 -4.29 -3.64
CA ARG A 8 0.11 -5.23 -3.47
C ARG A 8 -0.64 -5.31 -4.79
N LEU A 9 -0.86 -6.52 -5.25
CA LEU A 9 -1.64 -6.82 -6.45
C LEU A 9 -2.79 -7.71 -6.00
N SER A 10 -4.00 -7.15 -5.98
CA SER A 10 -5.21 -7.91 -5.73
C SER A 10 -5.75 -8.46 -7.05
N GLY A 11 -6.16 -9.73 -7.06
CA GLY A 11 -6.73 -10.34 -8.24
C GLY A 11 -7.43 -11.66 -7.96
N ILE A 12 -8.16 -12.12 -8.97
CA ILE A 12 -8.88 -13.39 -8.95
C ILE A 12 -8.02 -14.48 -9.58
N VAL A 13 -7.90 -15.63 -8.93
CA VAL A 13 -7.22 -16.80 -9.48
C VAL A 13 -7.96 -17.28 -10.72
N ARG A 14 -7.24 -17.35 -11.84
CA ARG A 14 -7.75 -17.90 -13.11
C ARG A 14 -7.31 -19.33 -13.32
N SER A 15 -6.09 -19.65 -12.92
CA SER A 15 -5.52 -20.98 -13.09
C SER A 15 -4.47 -21.27 -12.04
N VAL A 16 -4.41 -22.53 -11.62
CA VAL A 16 -3.36 -23.09 -10.76
C VAL A 16 -2.85 -24.34 -11.45
N VAL A 17 -1.58 -24.34 -11.85
CA VAL A 17 -0.94 -25.48 -12.51
C VAL A 17 0.24 -25.92 -11.66
N GLN A 18 0.18 -27.15 -11.15
CA GLN A 18 1.27 -27.73 -10.37
C GLN A 18 2.18 -28.57 -11.26
N THR A 19 3.49 -28.31 -11.18
CA THR A 19 4.53 -29.04 -11.89
C THR A 19 5.66 -29.38 -10.91
N GLY A 20 5.69 -30.63 -10.44
CA GLY A 20 6.67 -31.07 -9.44
C GLY A 20 6.49 -30.35 -8.11
N THR A 21 7.52 -29.61 -7.68
CA THR A 21 7.52 -28.87 -6.40
C THR A 21 7.01 -27.44 -6.52
N VAL A 22 6.65 -27.00 -7.73
CA VAL A 22 6.25 -25.62 -8.04
C VAL A 22 4.79 -25.59 -8.48
N ALA A 23 4.08 -24.55 -8.06
CA ALA A 23 2.76 -24.19 -8.54
C ALA A 23 2.84 -22.85 -9.27
N HIS A 24 2.36 -22.81 -10.50
CA HIS A 24 2.15 -21.61 -11.28
C HIS A 24 0.72 -21.14 -11.08
N VAL A 25 0.55 -19.91 -10.62
CA VAL A 25 -0.77 -19.30 -10.40
C VAL A 25 -0.91 -18.08 -11.28
N VAL A 26 -2.01 -18.04 -12.04
CA VAL A 26 -2.38 -16.90 -12.87
C VAL A 26 -3.49 -16.14 -12.15
N LEU A 27 -3.27 -14.85 -11.92
CA LEU A 27 -4.20 -13.91 -11.32
C LEU A 27 -4.70 -12.93 -12.38
N GLU A 28 -5.98 -12.58 -12.33
CA GLU A 28 -6.57 -11.49 -13.10
C GLU A 28 -6.81 -10.31 -12.17
N GLY A 29 -6.16 -9.17 -12.46
CA GLY A 29 -6.36 -7.92 -11.74
C GLY A 29 -7.68 -7.25 -12.09
N SER A 30 -8.02 -6.20 -11.33
CA SER A 30 -9.24 -5.42 -11.54
C SER A 30 -9.35 -4.79 -12.93
N ASP A 31 -8.21 -4.50 -13.56
CA ASP A 31 -8.13 -3.85 -14.87
C ASP A 31 -8.09 -4.86 -16.03
N GLY A 32 -8.22 -6.16 -15.74
CA GLY A 32 -8.14 -7.26 -16.71
C GLY A 32 -6.71 -7.73 -17.02
N ASP A 33 -5.70 -7.11 -16.41
CA ASP A 33 -4.31 -7.52 -16.53
C ASP A 33 -4.07 -8.91 -15.90
N LEU A 34 -3.22 -9.71 -16.52
CA LEU A 34 -2.84 -11.03 -16.03
C LEU A 34 -1.47 -11.00 -15.37
N PHE A 35 -1.40 -11.52 -14.15
CA PHE A 35 -0.16 -11.69 -13.39
C PHE A 35 0.11 -13.17 -13.20
N THR A 36 1.35 -13.60 -13.43
CA THR A 36 1.78 -14.97 -13.12
C THR A 36 2.70 -14.93 -11.92
N THR A 37 2.38 -15.73 -10.90
CA THR A 37 3.23 -15.95 -9.74
C THR A 37 3.59 -17.42 -9.60
N GLN A 38 4.74 -17.68 -8.99
CA GLN A 38 5.19 -19.02 -8.66
C GLN A 38 5.30 -19.15 -7.15
N LEU A 39 4.76 -20.24 -6.63
CA LEU A 39 4.92 -20.64 -5.24
C LEU A 39 5.21 -22.14 -5.17
N THR A 40 5.53 -22.63 -3.98
CA THR A 40 5.70 -24.07 -3.79
C THR A 40 4.34 -24.78 -3.93
N ALA A 41 4.34 -25.99 -4.47
CA ALA A 41 3.13 -26.81 -4.54
C ALA A 41 2.49 -26.98 -3.15
N ALA A 42 3.31 -27.21 -2.12
CA ALA A 42 2.86 -27.30 -0.73
C ALA A 42 2.18 -26.01 -0.21
N ALA A 43 2.61 -24.82 -0.67
CA ALA A 43 1.93 -23.57 -0.31
C ALA A 43 0.59 -23.44 -1.03
N ALA A 44 0.51 -23.83 -2.31
CA ALA A 44 -0.73 -23.82 -3.07
C ALA A 44 -1.77 -24.75 -2.45
N ASP A 45 -1.34 -25.96 -2.06
CA ASP A 45 -2.19 -26.95 -1.37
C ASP A 45 -2.66 -26.45 -0.01
N ARG A 46 -1.76 -25.84 0.77
CA ARG A 46 -2.09 -25.30 2.10
C ARG A 46 -3.12 -24.18 2.01
N LEU A 47 -2.97 -23.32 1.01
CA LEU A 47 -3.90 -22.23 0.74
C LEU A 47 -5.17 -22.69 0.02
N ARG A 48 -5.21 -23.95 -0.43
CA ARG A 48 -6.31 -24.54 -1.20
C ARG A 48 -6.70 -23.71 -2.42
N LEU A 49 -5.70 -23.17 -3.11
CA LEU A 49 -5.94 -22.23 -4.22
C LEU A 49 -6.71 -22.91 -5.34
N VAL A 50 -7.85 -22.33 -5.69
CA VAL A 50 -8.68 -22.75 -6.81
C VAL A 50 -9.07 -21.56 -7.68
N PRO A 51 -9.40 -21.78 -8.97
CA PRO A 51 -9.95 -20.73 -9.80
C PRO A 51 -11.20 -20.10 -9.18
N GLY A 52 -11.25 -18.77 -9.17
CA GLY A 52 -12.30 -17.98 -8.53
C GLY A 52 -11.92 -17.40 -7.17
N ASP A 53 -10.84 -17.86 -6.54
CA ASP A 53 -10.37 -17.31 -5.28
C ASP A 53 -9.83 -15.88 -5.44
N GLU A 54 -10.08 -15.03 -4.45
CA GLU A 54 -9.47 -13.71 -4.36
C GLU A 54 -8.15 -13.80 -3.59
N LEU A 55 -7.09 -13.20 -4.15
CA LEU A 55 -5.74 -13.24 -3.58
C LEU A 55 -5.09 -11.86 -3.65
N GLU A 56 -4.31 -11.55 -2.62
CA GLU A 56 -3.36 -10.43 -2.61
C GLU A 56 -1.94 -10.99 -2.79
N ALA A 57 -1.33 -10.74 -3.93
CA ALA A 57 0.08 -11.00 -4.15
C ALA A 57 0.91 -9.80 -3.70
N THR A 58 1.92 -10.03 -2.86
CA THR A 58 2.89 -9.01 -2.45
C THR A 58 4.18 -9.16 -3.24
N MET A 59 4.60 -8.10 -3.92
CA MET A 59 5.85 -8.05 -4.66
C MET A 59 6.82 -7.07 -3.99
N HIS A 60 8.06 -7.50 -3.79
CA HIS A 60 9.08 -6.64 -3.22
C HIS A 60 9.50 -5.58 -4.24
N VAL A 61 9.49 -4.29 -3.87
CA VAL A 61 9.72 -3.18 -4.83
C VAL A 61 11.06 -3.32 -5.58
N ALA A 62 12.10 -3.87 -4.94
CA ALA A 62 13.40 -4.06 -5.57
C ALA A 62 13.40 -5.06 -6.75
N GLU A 63 12.34 -5.88 -6.87
CA GLU A 63 12.16 -6.86 -7.95
C GLU A 63 11.44 -6.26 -9.17
N VAL A 64 10.85 -5.08 -9.02
CA VAL A 64 10.14 -4.39 -10.10
C VAL A 64 11.13 -3.68 -11.01
N ALA A 65 10.95 -3.80 -12.31
CA ALA A 65 11.66 -3.01 -13.32
C ALA A 65 10.66 -2.24 -14.19
N VAL A 66 10.95 -0.98 -14.45
CA VAL A 66 10.19 -0.11 -15.36
C VAL A 66 11.13 0.32 -16.48
N ASN A 67 10.77 0.02 -17.73
CA ASN A 67 11.61 0.32 -18.91
C ASN A 67 13.07 -0.17 -18.75
N GLY A 68 13.25 -1.38 -18.19
CA GLY A 68 14.56 -1.99 -17.96
C GLY A 68 15.35 -1.44 -16.76
N ARG A 69 14.78 -0.51 -15.97
CA ARG A 69 15.41 0.07 -14.78
C ARG A 69 14.72 -0.45 -13.53
N ARG A 70 15.48 -0.99 -12.58
CA ARG A 70 14.92 -1.43 -11.28
C ARG A 70 14.27 -0.24 -10.57
N ALA A 71 13.03 -0.43 -10.12
CA ALA A 71 12.33 0.52 -9.28
C ALA A 71 13.08 0.67 -7.96
N GLN A 72 13.29 1.91 -7.52
CA GLN A 72 13.86 2.19 -6.20
C GLN A 72 12.73 2.49 -5.21
N PRO A 73 12.76 1.90 -4.01
CA PRO A 73 11.77 2.24 -2.99
C PRO A 73 11.97 3.70 -2.54
N VAL A 74 10.92 4.51 -2.67
CA VAL A 74 10.91 5.88 -2.16
C VAL A 74 10.13 5.89 -0.84
N VAL A 75 10.84 5.93 0.28
CA VAL A 75 10.22 6.07 1.60
C VAL A 75 10.01 7.56 1.88
N ARG A 76 8.77 8.05 1.74
CA ARG A 76 8.41 9.40 2.19
C ARG A 76 7.99 9.34 3.64
N THR A 77 8.90 9.70 4.54
CA THR A 77 8.55 9.89 5.96
C THR A 77 7.86 11.23 6.10
N HIS A 78 6.56 11.23 6.43
CA HIS A 78 5.86 12.46 6.78
C HIS A 78 6.30 12.90 8.18
N THR A 79 7.19 13.90 8.23
CA THR A 79 7.57 14.54 9.49
C THR A 79 6.57 15.67 9.78
N PRO A 80 5.66 15.54 10.76
CA PRO A 80 4.82 16.66 11.16
C PRO A 80 5.71 17.77 11.71
N VAL A 81 5.67 18.94 11.08
CA VAL A 81 6.37 20.14 11.59
C VAL A 81 5.63 20.59 12.86
N ARG A 82 6.21 20.29 14.03
CA ARG A 82 5.67 20.72 15.31
C ARG A 82 6.09 22.17 15.56
N GLY A 83 5.12 23.09 15.48
CA GLY A 83 5.22 24.42 16.08
C GLY A 83 5.34 25.57 15.10
N MET A 84 4.21 25.99 14.55
CA MET A 84 3.99 27.41 14.26
C MET A 84 2.79 27.82 15.12
N GLN A 85 3.06 28.27 16.34
CA GLN A 85 2.02 28.92 17.15
C GLN A 85 1.62 30.19 16.42
N ALA A 86 0.35 30.25 15.99
CA ALA A 86 -0.26 31.49 15.56
C ALA A 86 -0.32 32.42 16.78
N VAL A 87 0.52 33.45 16.78
CA VAL A 87 0.36 34.61 17.65
C VAL A 87 -0.84 35.41 17.14
N GLY A 88 -1.99 35.15 17.74
CA GLY A 88 -3.24 35.89 17.52
C GLY A 88 -3.93 36.11 18.86
N GLY A 89 -3.55 37.19 19.54
CA GLY A 89 -4.27 37.75 20.68
C GLY A 89 -4.52 39.22 20.40
N LEU A 90 -5.69 39.52 19.82
CA LEU A 90 -6.27 40.85 19.78
C LEU A 90 -7.01 41.02 21.10
N ASP A 91 -6.42 41.78 22.01
CA ASP A 91 -7.05 42.12 23.28
C ASP A 91 -7.89 43.40 23.07
N ASP A 92 -9.13 43.24 22.60
CA ASP A 92 -10.14 44.30 22.64
C ASP A 92 -10.64 44.45 24.09
N THR A 93 -10.02 45.34 24.87
CA THR A 93 -10.62 45.80 26.13
C THR A 93 -11.53 46.99 25.86
N SER A 94 -12.81 46.70 25.61
CA SER A 94 -13.90 47.65 25.82
C SER A 94 -14.11 47.84 27.32
N GLY A 95 -14.07 49.09 27.78
CA GLY A 95 -14.43 49.47 29.14
C GLY A 95 -14.01 50.90 29.45
N ASP A 96 -14.87 51.87 29.14
CA ASP A 96 -14.91 53.12 29.91
C ASP A 96 -16.36 53.62 29.95
N ASP A 97 -17.03 53.25 31.05
CA ASP A 97 -18.30 53.77 31.48
C ASP A 97 -18.05 55.05 32.29
N GLY A 98 -18.47 56.20 31.73
CA GLY A 98 -19.09 57.31 32.44
C GLY A 98 -18.31 58.07 33.52
N THR A 99 -18.11 59.38 33.31
CA THR A 99 -18.39 60.37 34.36
C THR A 99 -18.86 61.69 33.73
N ILE A 100 -20.08 62.06 34.09
CA ILE A 100 -20.72 63.37 33.93
C ILE A 100 -20.52 64.12 35.26
N ALA A 101 -19.88 65.30 35.20
CA ALA A 101 -20.04 66.40 36.15
C ALA A 101 -19.54 67.70 35.50
#